data_AF-A0A9X2I9S6-F1
#
_entry.id   AF-A0A9X2I9S6-F1
#
_cell.length_a   1.000
_cell.length_b   1.000
_cell.length_c   1.000
_cell.angle_alpha   90.00
_cell.angle_beta   90.00
_cell.angle_gamma   90.00
#
_symmetry.space_group_name_H-M   'P 1'
#
loop_
_entity.id
_entity.type
_entity.pdbx_description
1 polymer ?
#
loop_
_entity_poly.entity_id
_entity_poly.type
_entity_poly.pdbx_seq_one_letter_code
_entity_poly.pdbx_strand_id
1 'polypeptide(L)' 'MNKVLKQDACMEKIEELRNKMVAAAGQYGLSHPIVLHYSQELDRAHNKVILLETGTKDWERSLSF' A
#
# COMPACT_ATOMS: atom_id res chain seq x y z
N MET A 1 -19.06 -0.77 -15.06
CA MET A 1 -19.09 -1.62 -13.85
C MET A 1 -17.73 -2.22 -13.41
N ASN A 2 -16.74 -2.44 -14.29
CA ASN A 2 -15.51 -3.17 -13.92
C ASN A 2 -14.43 -2.39 -13.12
N LYS A 3 -14.50 -1.06 -13.04
CA LYS A 3 -13.48 -0.25 -12.35
C LYS A 3 -13.67 -0.25 -10.82
N VAL A 4 -14.93 -0.19 -10.38
CA VAL A 4 -15.34 -0.15 -8.96
C VAL A 4 -14.95 -1.45 -8.23
N LEU A 5 -15.27 -2.61 -8.82
CA LEU A 5 -14.90 -3.92 -8.26
C LEU A 5 -13.39 -4.13 -8.11
N LYS A 6 -12.58 -3.51 -8.99
CA LYS A 6 -11.11 -3.58 -8.92
C LYS A 6 -10.53 -2.64 -7.87
N GLN A 7 -11.17 -1.49 -7.64
CA GLN A 7 -10.82 -0.57 -6.55
C GLN A 7 -11.12 -1.22 -5.19
N ASP A 8 -12.31 -1.78 -5.01
CA ASP A 8 -12.72 -2.41 -3.75
C ASP A 8 -11.78 -3.58 -3.38
N ALA A 9 -11.46 -4.45 -4.34
CA ALA A 9 -10.52 -5.56 -4.11
C ALA A 9 -9.09 -5.08 -3.79
N CYS A 10 -8.65 -3.96 -4.36
CA CYS A 10 -7.34 -3.39 -4.02
C CYS A 10 -7.34 -2.75 -2.63
N MET A 11 -8.41 -2.04 -2.26
CA MET A 11 -8.58 -1.44 -0.95
C MET A 11 -8.65 -2.49 0.15
N GLU A 12 -9.37 -3.59 -0.09
CA GLU A 12 -9.40 -4.73 0.82
C GLU A 12 -7.99 -5.31 1.02
N LYS A 13 -7.19 -5.40 -0.06
CA LYS A 13 -5.82 -5.89 0.04
C LYS A 13 -4.89 -4.97 0.82
N ILE A 14 -5.06 -3.67 0.68
CA ILE A 14 -4.33 -2.65 1.45
C ILE A 14 -4.67 -2.77 2.93
N GLU A 15 -5.95 -2.90 3.27
CA GLU A 15 -6.37 -2.99 4.68
C GLU A 15 -5.90 -4.32 5.33
N GLU A 16 -5.89 -5.42 4.59
CA GLU A 16 -5.27 -6.68 5.05
C GLU A 16 -3.79 -6.49 5.38
N LEU A 17 -3.02 -5.85 4.49
CA LEU A 17 -1.59 -5.59 4.71
C LEU A 17 -1.37 -4.65 5.88
N ARG A 18 -2.25 -3.65 6.05
CA ARG A 18 -2.23 -2.72 7.17
C ARG A 18 -2.42 -3.44 8.50
N ASN A 19 -3.41 -4.33 8.57
CA ASN A 19 -3.67 -5.14 9.76
C ASN A 19 -2.50 -6.07 10.09
N LYS A 20 -1.86 -6.68 9.09
CA LYS A 20 -0.66 -7.49 9.29
C LYS A 20 0.52 -6.67 9.80
N MET A 21 0.73 -5.47 9.26
CA MET A 21 1.77 -4.55 9.70
C MET A 21 1.57 -4.14 11.17
N VAL A 22 0.33 -3.76 11.54
CA VAL A 22 -0.01 -3.35 12.91
C VAL A 22 0.12 -4.54 13.89
N ALA A 23 -0.36 -5.72 13.51
CA ALA A 23 -0.22 -6.92 14.32
C ALA A 23 1.25 -7.29 14.54
N ALA A 24 2.07 -7.22 13.48
CA ALA A 24 3.48 -7.49 13.58
C ALA A 24 4.24 -6.42 14.38
N ALA A 25 3.85 -5.14 14.28
CA ALA A 25 4.41 -4.08 15.10
C ALA A 25 4.06 -4.27 16.59
N GLY A 26 2.85 -4.75 16.89
CA GLY A 26 2.45 -5.11 18.25
C GLY A 26 3.20 -6.32 18.81
N GLN A 27 3.54 -7.31 17.97
CA GLN A 27 4.24 -8.53 18.39
C GLN A 27 5.76 -8.37 18.47
N TYR A 28 6.36 -7.70 17.50
CA TYR A 28 7.82 -7.67 17.31
C TYR A 28 8.43 -6.27 17.46
N GLY A 29 7.60 -5.23 17.60
CA GLY A 29 8.02 -3.83 17.60
C GLY A 29 8.15 -3.24 16.20
N LEU A 30 8.10 -1.91 16.12
CA LEU A 30 8.13 -1.15 14.86
C LEU A 30 9.44 -1.32 14.07
N SER A 31 10.55 -1.59 14.76
CA SER A 31 11.87 -1.75 14.15
C SER A 31 12.12 -3.16 13.60
N HIS A 32 11.15 -4.06 13.68
CA HIS A 32 11.33 -5.44 13.22
C HIS A 32 11.33 -5.49 11.68
N PRO A 33 12.24 -6.25 11.05
CA PRO A 33 12.33 -6.35 9.59
C PRO A 33 11.02 -6.81 8.92
N ILE A 34 10.18 -7.55 9.64
CA ILE A 34 8.87 -7.98 9.13
C ILE A 34 7.88 -6.81 8.97
N VAL A 35 7.95 -5.79 9.84
CA VAL A 35 7.11 -4.59 9.78
C VAL A 35 7.55 -3.73 8.60
N LEU A 36 8.88 -3.61 8.41
CA LEU A 36 9.45 -2.97 7.22
C LEU A 36 9.01 -3.68 5.93
N HIS A 37 9.00 -5.01 5.95
CA HIS A 37 8.54 -5.80 4.80
C HIS A 37 7.08 -5.52 4.47
N TYR A 38 6.19 -5.56 5.46
CA TYR A 38 4.78 -5.23 5.25
C TYR A 38 4.55 -3.78 4.82
N SER A 39 5.33 -2.82 5.35
CA SER A 39 5.27 -1.43 4.90
C SER A 39 5.63 -1.30 3.42
N GLN A 40 6.68 -1.98 2.95
CA GLN A 40 7.07 -1.96 1.54
C GLN A 40 6.03 -2.62 0.63
N GLU A 41 5.38 -3.70 1.08
CA GLU A 41 4.30 -4.33 0.32
C GLU A 41 3.07 -3.43 0.24
N LEU A 42 2.73 -2.73 1.31
CA LEU A 42 1.62 -1.81 1.38
C LEU A 42 1.83 -0.61 0.44
N ASP A 43 3.03 -0.03 0.42
CA ASP A 43 3.40 1.03 -0.53
C ASP A 43 3.33 0.56 -1.99
N ARG A 44 3.77 -0.68 -2.28
CA ARG A 44 3.66 -1.24 -3.64
C ARG A 44 2.21 -1.43 -4.05
N ALA A 45 1.34 -1.85 -3.14
CA ALA A 45 -0.09 -1.99 -3.40
C ALA A 45 -0.72 -0.60 -3.66
N HIS A 46 -0.42 0.39 -2.82
CA HIS A 46 -0.87 1.77 -3.02
C HIS A 46 -0.40 2.35 -4.36
N ASN A 47 0.88 2.19 -4.71
CA ASN A 47 1.40 2.69 -5.98
C ASN A 47 0.71 2.07 -7.19
N LYS A 48 0.33 0.78 -7.11
CA LYS A 48 -0.46 0.12 -8.16
C LYS A 48 -1.86 0.67 -8.25
N VAL A 49 -2.52 0.98 -7.12
CA VAL A 49 -3.86 1.60 -7.11
C VAL A 49 -3.81 2.98 -7.73
N ILE A 50 -2.88 3.83 -7.30
CA ILE A 50 -2.70 5.17 -7.85
C ILE A 50 -2.44 5.10 -9.37
N LEU A 51 -1.59 4.19 -9.83
CA LEU A 51 -1.32 4.00 -11.26
C LEU A 51 -2.58 3.61 -12.05
N LEU A 52 -3.42 2.75 -11.49
CA LEU A 52 -4.68 2.30 -12.10
C LEU A 52 -5.77 3.38 -12.09
N GLU A 53 -5.76 4.25 -11.08
CA GLU A 53 -6.74 5.33 -10.90
C GLU A 53 -6.42 6.56 -11.75
N THR A 54 -5.15 6.99 -11.75
CA THR A 54 -4.77 8.31 -12.27
C THR A 54 -4.29 8.28 -13.72
N GLY A 55 -3.63 7.21 -14.18
CA GLY A 55 -2.91 7.27 -15.47
C GLY A 55 -1.84 8.37 -15.55
N THR A 56 -1.60 9.13 -14.46
CA THR A 56 -0.66 10.25 -14.39
C THR A 56 0.37 9.99 -13.31
N LYS A 57 1.64 10.16 -13.69
CA LYS A 57 2.84 10.00 -12.86
C LYS A 57 3.01 11.17 -11.88
N ASP A 58 2.00 11.51 -11.10
CA ASP A 58 2.09 12.68 -10.23
C ASP A 58 3.05 12.49 -9.04
N TRP A 59 3.42 11.24 -8.72
CA TRP A 59 4.47 10.94 -7.73
C TRP A 59 5.88 11.35 -8.19
N GLU A 60 6.15 11.52 -9.49
CA GLU A 60 7.43 12.05 -10.00
C GLU A 60 7.59 13.54 -9.68
N ARG A 61 6.48 14.30 -9.56
CA ARG A 61 6.49 15.72 -9.18
C ARG A 61 6.84 15.93 -7.71
N SER A 62 6.55 14.96 -6.84
CA SER A 62 6.87 15.03 -5.42
C SER A 62 8.33 14.67 -5.10
N LEU A 63 9.09 14.15 -6.07
CA LEU A 63 10.53 13.79 -5.94
C LEU A 63 11.47 14.77 -6.65
N SER A 64 10.94 15.84 -7.24
CA SER A 64 11.75 16.90 -7.83
C SER A 64 12.22 17.83 -6.70
N PHE A 65 13.48 17.67 -6.27
CA PHE A 65 14.20 18.56 -5.36
C PHE A 65 14.52 19.91 -6.02
#